data_AF-A0A174X815-F1
#
_entry.id   AF-A0A174X815-F1
#
_cell.length_a   1.000
_cell.length_b   1.000
_cell.length_c   1.000
_cell.angle_alpha   90.00
_cell.angle_beta   90.00
_cell.angle_gamma   90.00
#
_symmetry.space_group_name_H-M   'P 1'
#
loop_
_entity.id
_entity.type
_entity.pdbx_description
1 polymer ?
#
loop_
_entity_poly.entity_id
_entity_poly.type
_entity_poly.pdbx_seq_one_letter_code
_entity_poly.pdbx_strand_id
1 'polypeptide(L)' 'MILHIPTGKLFKNRKEAKKFFGTSYYFKIEREKREIKFLNDNNYMASNELFINRQEDSRL' A
#
# COMPACT_ATOMS: atom_id res chain seq x y z
N MET A 1 0.28 -10.02 1.58
CA MET A 1 -1.05 -10.18 0.98
C MET A 1 -1.85 -8.90 1.15
N ILE A 2 -2.84 -8.65 0.29
CA ILE A 2 -3.64 -7.41 0.28
C ILE A 2 -5.12 -7.80 0.29
N LEU A 3 -5.86 -7.39 1.31
CA LEU A 3 -7.29 -7.59 1.43
C LEU A 3 -8.02 -6.35 0.91
N HIS A 4 -8.91 -6.51 -0.06
CA HIS A 4 -9.85 -5.47 -0.47
C HIS A 4 -11.12 -5.53 0.36
N ILE A 5 -11.24 -4.61 1.31
CA ILE A 5 -12.28 -4.60 2.35
C ILE A 5 -13.70 -4.68 1.77
N PRO A 6 -14.09 -3.87 0.76
CA PRO A 6 -15.47 -3.87 0.26
C PRO A 6 -15.93 -5.21 -0.31
N THR A 7 -15.00 -5.98 -0.89
CA THR A 7 -15.34 -7.25 -1.58
C THR A 7 -14.89 -8.50 -0.84
N GLY A 8 -14.09 -8.36 0.23
CA GLY A 8 -13.40 -9.48 0.87
C GLY A 8 -12.32 -10.15 0.01
N LYS A 9 -12.04 -9.66 -1.21
CA LYS A 9 -11.09 -10.27 -2.13
C LYS A 9 -9.67 -10.14 -1.61
N LEU A 10 -8.95 -11.26 -1.61
CA LEU A 10 -7.58 -11.36 -1.13
C LEU A 10 -6.62 -11.53 -2.31
N PHE A 11 -5.65 -10.63 -2.41
CA PHE A 11 -4.57 -10.69 -3.40
C PHE A 11 -3.29 -11.19 -2.74
N LYS A 12 -2.57 -12.09 -3.40
CA LYS A 12 -1.32 -12.63 -2.86
C LYS A 12 -0.24 -11.54 -2.78
N ASN A 13 -0.20 -10.67 -3.79
CA ASN A 13 0.81 -9.63 -3.95
C ASN A 13 0.25 -8.36 -4.64
N ARG A 14 1.08 -7.30 -4.68
CA ARG A 14 0.75 -6.03 -5.35
C ARG A 14 0.51 -6.17 -6.85
N LYS A 15 1.19 -7.10 -7.53
CA LYS A 15 1.06 -7.31 -8.98
C LYS A 15 -0.35 -7.79 -9.33
N GLU A 16 -0.88 -8.74 -8.57
CA GLU A 16 -2.26 -9.22 -8.72
C GLU A 16 -3.29 -8.12 -8.45
N ALA A 17 -3.11 -7.36 -7.37
CA ALA A 17 -3.99 -6.24 -7.05
C ALA A 17 -3.97 -5.17 -8.16
N LYS A 18 -2.80 -4.77 -8.66
CA LYS A 18 -2.67 -3.82 -9.77
C LYS A 18 -3.32 -4.32 -11.06
N LYS A 19 -3.24 -5.63 -11.36
CA LYS A 19 -3.91 -6.23 -12.52
C LYS A 19 -5.44 -6.17 -12.38
N PHE A 20 -5.96 -6.27 -11.17
CA PHE A 20 -7.40 -6.22 -10.89
C PHE A 20 -7.96 -4.79 -10.91
N PHE A 21 -7.30 -3.85 -10.22
CA PHE A 21 -7.78 -2.46 -10.08
C PHE A 21 -7.35 -1.56 -11.23
N GLY A 22 -6.32 -1.94 -11.98
CA GLY A 22 -5.53 -1.01 -12.78
C GLY A 22 -4.55 -0.22 -11.93
N THR A 23 -3.41 0.15 -12.54
CA THR A 23 -2.29 0.78 -11.84
C THR A 23 -2.68 2.11 -11.17
N SER A 24 -3.39 2.99 -11.89
CA SER A 24 -3.77 4.32 -11.39
C SER A 24 -4.71 4.24 -10.19
N TYR A 25 -5.76 3.41 -10.27
CA TYR A 25 -6.70 3.25 -9.17
C TYR A 25 -6.08 2.52 -7.98
N TYR A 26 -5.24 1.51 -8.22
CA TYR A 26 -4.47 0.86 -7.15
C TYR A 26 -3.63 1.87 -6.34
N PHE A 27 -2.93 2.81 -7.00
CA PHE A 27 -2.15 3.82 -6.29
C PHE A 27 -3.00 4.81 -5.50
N LYS A 28 -4.19 5.16 -6.02
CA LYS A 28 -5.15 6.00 -5.29
C LYS A 28 -5.58 5.33 -3.98
N ILE A 29 -6.06 4.08 -4.04
CA ILE A 29 -6.55 3.37 -2.86
C ILE A 29 -5.44 2.99 -1.87
N GLU A 30 -4.20 2.78 -2.36
CA GLU A 30 -3.02 2.57 -1.52
C GLU A 30 -2.64 3.84 -0.74
N ARG A 31 -2.73 5.02 -1.36
CA ARG A 31 -2.50 6.31 -0.68
C ARG A 31 -3.60 6.62 0.33
N GLU A 32 -4.85 6.38 -0.03
CA GLU A 32 -6.00 6.66 0.82
C GLU A 32 -6.13 5.67 1.99
N LYS A 33 -5.60 4.44 1.85
CA LYS A 33 -5.64 3.35 2.86
C LYS A 33 -7.05 3.01 3.36
N ARG A 34 -8.09 3.36 2.60
CA ARG A 34 -9.50 3.15 2.98
C ARG A 34 -10.04 1.80 2.55
N GLU A 35 -9.65 1.34 1.36
CA GLU A 35 -10.27 0.16 0.72
C GLU A 35 -9.41 -1.10 0.81
N ILE A 36 -8.12 -0.97 1.16
CA ILE A 36 -7.18 -2.10 1.22
C ILE A 36 -6.46 -2.20 2.56
N LYS A 37 -6.28 -3.44 3.04
CA LYS A 37 -5.42 -3.78 4.20
C LYS A 37 -4.27 -4.66 3.75
N PHE A 38 -3.06 -4.33 4.19
CA PHE A 38 -1.89 -5.18 4.02
C PHE A 38 -1.85 -6.17 5.19
N LEU A 39 -1.88 -7.47 4.89
CA LEU A 39 -1.93 -8.52 5.92
C LEU A 39 -0.54 -9.07 6.31
N ASN A 40 0.51 -8.71 5.56
CA ASN A 40 1.89 -9.10 5.88
C ASN A 40 2.70 -7.83 6.16
N ASP A 41 2.53 -7.26 7.34
CA ASP A 41 3.18 -6.00 7.75
C ASP A 41 4.43 -6.18 8.60
N ASN A 42 5.00 -7.39 8.70
CA ASN A 42 6.27 -7.60 9.43
C ASN A 42 7.50 -6.98 8.72
N ASN A 43 7.33 -6.36 7.54
CA ASN A 43 8.44 -5.78 6.76
C ASN A 43 8.16 -4.34 6.26
N TYR A 44 7.03 -3.72 6.62
CA TYR A 44 6.66 -2.38 6.13
C TYR A 44 7.17 -1.23 7.02
N MET A 45 7.56 -1.52 8.27
CA MET A 45 8.17 -0.52 9.14
C MET A 45 9.48 0.03 8.59
N ALA A 46 10.29 -0.80 7.91
CA ALA A 46 11.55 -0.37 7.30
C ALA A 46 11.38 0.62 6.14
N SER A 47 10.22 0.66 5.47
CA SER A 47 9.98 1.60 4.36
C SER A 47 9.28 2.87 4.81
N ASN A 48 8.45 2.81 5.86
CA ASN A 48 7.72 3.99 6.33
C ASN A 48 8.66 4.96 7.08
N GLU A 49 9.64 4.47 7.86
CA GLU A 49 10.69 5.31 8.47
C GLU A 49 11.58 5.99 7.42
N LEU A 50 11.97 5.28 6.35
CA LEU A 50 12.77 5.85 5.26
C LEU A 50 12.03 6.90 4.42
N PHE A 51 10.69 6.85 4.35
CA PHE A 51 9.88 7.86 3.66
C PHE A 51 9.55 9.08 4.53
N ILE A 52 9.50 8.91 5.86
CA ILE A 52 9.31 10.01 6.82
C ILE A 52 10.63 10.80 6.95
N ASN A 53 11.76 10.11 7.17
CA ASN A 53 13.07 10.76 7.35
C ASN A 53 13.55 11.53 6.10
N ARG A 54 13.19 11.10 4.89
CA ARG A 54 13.59 11.79 3.65
C ARG A 54 12.84 13.10 3.40
N GLN A 55 11.70 13.33 4.05
CA GLN A 55 10.95 14.60 3.94
C GLN A 55 11.42 15.65 4.96
N GLU A 56 12.04 15.24 6.06
CA GLU A 56 12.59 16.17 7.06
C GLU A 56 13.97 16.69 6.67
N ASP A 57 14.81 15.87 6.03
CA ASP A 57 16.15 16.26 5.59
C ASP A 57 16.15 17.28 4.43
N SER A 58 15.06 17.34 3.65
CA SER A 58 14.89 18.34 2.57
C SER A 58 14.28 19.67 3.04
N ARG A 59 14.08 19.85 4.36
CA ARG A 59 13.53 21.07 4.98
C ARG A 59 14.54 21.79 5.89
N LEU A 60 15.82 21.42 5.84
CA LEU A 60 16.95 22.09 6.49
C LEU A 60 17.85 22.75 5.46
#